data_AF-A0A7S2XYK6-F1
#
_entry.id   AF-A0A7S2XYK6-F1
#
_cell.length_a   1.000
_cell.length_b   1.000
_cell.length_c   1.000
_cell.angle_alpha   90.00
_cell.angle_beta   90.00
_cell.angle_gamma   90.00
#
_symmetry.space_group_name_H-M   'P 1'
#
loop_
_entity.id
_entity.type
_entity.pdbx_description
1 polymer ?
#
loop_
_entity_poly.entity_id
_entity_poly.type
_entity_poly.pdbx_seq_one_letter_code
_entity_poly.pdbx_strand_id
1 'polypeptide(L)'
;LHFSRKQMEHSNDARCYSNADPWKVADIITILTPFVKWKSLRLVSKGIERVVDGNVKSLKFAQNAPERCVYRVSTKCVNLDTLILDRVKSVSDSTFRHVVNQCNSLNFLGVAYCSSLTWGAIRMKPLHLVVNIHGCWKACFPHKTICPTTVAEIQLLALQDAHTCWREAIAKFCVYILPSFRALFLERLNSSGEHFESYGNLISCHSFGIHEFRVVGACCLLFVKVRCMDGAIRRYCWVLSKQVRGSLTDCWMVSRINQLSPSLTF
;
A
#
# COMPACT_ATOMS: atom_id res chain seq x y z
N LEU A 1 -6.84 45.09 -18.46
CA LEU A 1 -7.73 45.10 -17.28
C LEU A 1 -6.86 45.02 -16.03
N HIS A 2 -6.58 46.20 -15.46
CA HIS A 2 -5.91 46.35 -14.16
C HIS A 2 -6.82 45.79 -13.06
N PHE A 3 -6.30 44.87 -12.23
CA PHE A 3 -6.90 44.61 -10.92
C PHE A 3 -5.90 44.99 -9.83
N SER A 4 -6.43 45.75 -8.88
CA SER A 4 -5.71 46.53 -7.88
C SER A 4 -5.20 45.69 -6.71
N ARG A 5 -4.12 46.20 -6.12
CA ARG A 5 -3.20 45.63 -5.12
C ARG A 5 -3.74 45.65 -3.68
N LYS A 6 -5.05 45.53 -3.45
CA LYS A 6 -5.64 45.63 -2.10
C LYS A 6 -6.71 44.58 -1.88
N GLN A 7 -6.31 43.42 -1.35
CA GLN A 7 -7.11 42.52 -0.50
C GLN A 7 -6.36 41.20 -0.26
N MET A 8 -5.21 41.23 0.42
CA MET A 8 -4.62 40.06 1.08
C MET A 8 -3.71 40.56 2.20
N GLU A 9 -4.28 41.31 3.14
CA GLU A 9 -3.67 41.55 4.44
C GLU A 9 -4.42 40.74 5.48
N HIS A 10 -3.64 39.96 6.23
CA HIS A 10 -3.98 39.26 7.47
C HIS A 10 -5.04 38.15 7.42
N SER A 11 -4.58 36.90 7.36
CA SER A 11 -5.06 35.85 8.26
C SER A 11 -4.02 34.73 8.35
N ASN A 12 -3.48 34.54 9.56
CA ASN A 12 -2.61 33.43 9.95
C ASN A 12 -3.39 32.12 10.23
N ASP A 13 -4.67 32.05 9.85
CA ASP A 13 -5.54 30.90 10.12
C ASP A 13 -5.93 30.22 8.80
N ALA A 14 -5.28 29.10 8.49
CA ALA A 14 -5.72 28.18 7.46
C ALA A 14 -6.93 27.38 7.98
N ARG A 15 -8.11 28.04 8.05
CA ARG A 15 -9.40 27.34 8.22
C ARG A 15 -9.97 26.95 6.86
N CYS A 16 -10.46 25.72 6.84
CA CYS A 16 -11.03 25.02 5.70
C CYS A 16 -12.17 25.80 5.03
N TYR A 17 -12.22 25.79 3.70
CA TYR A 17 -13.48 25.91 2.98
C TYR A 17 -14.17 24.54 3.01
N SER A 18 -15.03 24.34 4.00
CA SER A 18 -16.10 23.34 3.96
C SER A 18 -17.32 23.98 3.31
N ASN A 19 -17.91 23.32 2.31
CA ASN A 19 -19.22 23.58 1.69
C ASN A 19 -19.27 24.32 0.34
N ALA A 20 -18.26 24.20 -0.52
CA ALA A 20 -18.43 24.51 -1.95
C ALA A 20 -18.17 23.26 -2.80
N ASP A 21 -19.04 23.03 -3.80
CA ASP A 21 -19.10 21.86 -4.68
C ASP A 21 -17.73 21.28 -5.11
N PRO A 22 -17.51 19.95 -5.09
CA PRO A 22 -16.19 19.33 -5.33
C PRO A 22 -15.65 19.46 -6.76
N TRP A 23 -16.41 20.06 -7.69
CA TRP A 23 -16.13 20.01 -9.13
C TRP A 23 -15.83 21.37 -9.76
N LYS A 24 -15.83 22.48 -8.99
CA LYS A 24 -15.58 23.84 -9.52
C LYS A 24 -14.25 24.48 -9.13
N VAL A 25 -13.33 23.76 -8.49
CA VAL A 25 -11.96 24.25 -8.20
C VAL A 25 -10.97 23.81 -9.28
N ALA A 26 -11.41 23.84 -10.55
CA ALA A 26 -10.60 23.40 -11.69
C ALA A 26 -9.66 24.48 -12.25
N ASP A 27 -9.84 25.77 -11.92
CA ASP A 27 -9.18 26.86 -12.68
C ASP A 27 -8.31 27.84 -11.89
N ILE A 28 -8.01 27.62 -10.60
CA ILE A 28 -7.17 28.54 -9.82
C ILE A 28 -5.97 27.83 -9.20
N ILE A 29 -5.01 27.44 -10.03
CA ILE A 29 -3.59 27.43 -9.62
C ILE A 29 -2.77 27.91 -10.82
N THR A 30 -2.76 29.22 -11.01
CA THR A 30 -1.86 29.93 -11.94
C THR A 30 -0.83 30.66 -11.10
N ILE A 31 0.43 30.22 -11.22
CA ILE A 31 1.66 30.90 -10.79
C ILE A 31 1.71 31.22 -9.28
N LEU A 32 2.26 30.29 -8.50
CA LEU A 32 2.63 30.54 -7.11
C LEU A 32 3.92 31.38 -7.08
N THR A 33 3.81 32.61 -6.60
CA THR A 33 4.92 33.56 -6.43
C THR A 33 5.95 33.04 -5.41
N PRO A 34 7.25 33.33 -5.57
CA PRO A 34 8.34 32.84 -4.69
C PRO A 34 8.30 33.36 -3.23
N PHE A 35 7.29 34.14 -2.85
CA PHE A 35 7.21 34.85 -1.57
C PHE A 35 6.27 34.19 -0.56
N VAL A 36 5.53 33.13 -0.91
CA VAL A 36 4.60 32.47 0.02
C VAL A 36 5.19 31.13 0.47
N LYS A 37 5.55 31.02 1.76
CA LYS A 37 6.05 29.77 2.36
C LYS A 37 4.89 28.84 2.70
N TRP A 38 4.62 27.86 1.85
CA TRP A 38 3.60 26.84 2.11
C TRP A 38 4.17 25.64 2.87
N LYS A 39 3.62 25.35 4.06
CA LYS A 39 4.05 24.18 4.86
C LYS A 39 3.46 22.85 4.37
N SER A 40 2.24 22.84 3.83
CA SER A 40 1.57 21.64 3.33
C SER A 40 0.59 21.95 2.21
N LEU A 41 0.55 21.09 1.18
CA LEU A 41 -0.35 21.23 0.02
C LEU A 41 -0.98 19.88 -0.32
N ARG A 42 -2.31 19.86 -0.51
CA ARG A 42 -3.07 18.69 -0.98
C ARG A 42 -3.57 18.97 -2.39
N LEU A 43 -3.12 18.19 -3.38
CA LEU A 43 -3.47 18.41 -4.78
C LEU A 43 -4.43 17.34 -5.27
N VAL A 44 -5.59 17.75 -5.80
CA VAL A 44 -6.72 16.84 -6.06
C VAL A 44 -6.84 16.43 -7.54
N SER A 45 -6.34 17.17 -8.53
CA SER A 45 -6.13 16.70 -9.92
C SER A 45 -5.51 17.80 -10.80
N LYS A 46 -5.20 17.45 -12.08
CA LYS A 46 -4.79 18.21 -13.30
C LYS A 46 -3.89 19.47 -13.19
N GLY A 47 -3.94 20.25 -12.12
CA GLY A 47 -3.11 21.44 -11.86
C GLY A 47 -1.72 21.17 -11.27
N ILE A 48 -1.34 19.91 -11.02
CA ILE A 48 0.01 19.56 -10.52
C ILE A 48 1.12 20.03 -11.47
N GLU A 49 0.82 20.14 -12.77
CA GLU A 49 1.78 20.63 -13.76
C GLU A 49 2.22 22.08 -13.53
N ARG A 50 1.48 22.85 -12.72
CA ARG A 50 1.73 24.27 -12.43
C ARG A 50 2.24 24.55 -11.02
N VAL A 51 2.30 23.54 -10.15
CA VAL A 51 2.81 23.68 -8.78
C VAL A 51 4.29 23.33 -8.76
N VAL A 52 5.12 24.37 -8.70
CA VAL A 52 6.58 24.29 -8.75
C VAL A 52 7.13 25.35 -7.80
N ASP A 53 6.97 25.12 -6.51
CA ASP A 53 7.61 25.96 -5.49
C ASP A 53 8.58 25.10 -4.69
N GLY A 54 9.87 25.43 -4.77
CA GLY A 54 10.95 24.75 -4.06
C GLY A 54 10.88 24.88 -2.54
N ASN A 55 9.94 25.69 -2.02
CA ASN A 55 9.67 25.84 -0.60
C ASN A 55 8.64 24.85 -0.04
N VAL A 56 7.96 24.06 -0.88
CA VAL A 56 7.01 23.05 -0.40
C VAL A 56 7.74 21.96 0.37
N LYS A 57 7.34 21.75 1.63
CA LYS A 57 7.91 20.71 2.51
C LYS A 57 7.08 19.45 2.58
N SER A 58 5.76 19.54 2.42
CA SER A 58 4.86 18.39 2.50
C SER A 58 3.84 18.41 1.35
N LEU A 59 3.70 17.27 0.67
CA LEU A 59 2.76 17.13 -0.44
C LEU A 59 2.04 15.78 -0.41
N LYS A 60 0.74 15.79 -0.74
CA LYS A 60 -0.08 14.59 -0.89
C LYS A 60 -0.77 14.54 -2.25
N PHE A 61 -0.62 13.42 -2.93
CA PHE A 61 -1.28 13.12 -4.21
C PHE A 61 -2.65 12.46 -4.02
N ALA A 62 -3.53 12.67 -4.99
CA ALA A 62 -4.76 11.92 -5.13
C ALA A 62 -4.49 10.49 -5.66
N GLN A 63 -5.35 9.54 -5.32
CA GLN A 63 -5.16 8.10 -5.58
C GLN A 63 -5.00 7.73 -7.07
N ASN A 64 -5.49 8.55 -8.00
CA ASN A 64 -5.40 8.30 -9.43
C ASN A 64 -4.45 9.28 -10.13
N ALA A 65 -3.49 9.86 -9.40
CA ALA A 65 -2.50 10.72 -9.99
C ALA A 65 -1.67 9.96 -11.04
N PRO A 66 -1.51 10.51 -12.26
CA PRO A 66 -0.69 9.86 -13.26
C PRO A 66 0.79 9.97 -12.89
N GLU A 67 1.56 8.94 -13.22
CA GLU A 67 2.99 8.82 -12.88
C GLU A 67 3.80 10.06 -13.27
N ARG A 68 3.54 10.62 -14.46
CA ARG A 68 4.19 11.86 -14.95
C ARG A 68 4.08 13.05 -13.99
N CYS A 69 2.99 13.15 -13.22
CA CYS A 69 2.81 14.21 -12.24
C CYS A 69 3.73 14.02 -11.04
N VAL A 70 3.92 12.77 -10.59
CA VAL A 70 4.87 12.43 -9.53
C VAL A 70 6.29 12.77 -9.95
N TYR A 71 6.68 12.38 -11.17
CA TYR A 71 7.99 12.70 -11.74
C TYR A 71 8.28 14.20 -11.80
N ARG A 72 7.32 14.99 -12.30
CA ARG A 72 7.49 16.44 -12.40
C ARG A 72 7.64 17.10 -11.03
N VAL A 73 6.82 16.70 -10.05
CA VAL A 73 6.90 17.25 -8.69
C VAL A 73 8.22 16.89 -8.03
N SER A 74 8.69 15.65 -8.10
CA SER A 74 9.95 15.28 -7.46
C SER A 74 11.15 16.01 -8.07
N THR A 75 11.12 16.29 -9.38
CA THR A 75 12.16 17.09 -10.05
C THR A 75 12.14 18.57 -9.65
N LYS A 76 10.98 19.11 -9.25
CA LYS A 76 10.81 20.54 -8.97
C LYS A 76 10.79 20.89 -7.49
N CYS A 77 10.35 19.97 -6.66
CA CYS A 77 10.23 20.11 -5.21
C CYS A 77 11.29 19.25 -4.50
N VAL A 78 12.57 19.51 -4.80
CA VAL A 78 13.71 18.70 -4.30
C VAL A 78 13.91 18.77 -2.78
N ASN A 79 13.35 19.81 -2.13
CA ASN A 79 13.46 20.06 -0.69
C ASN A 79 12.28 19.48 0.11
N LEU A 80 11.48 18.59 -0.48
CA LEU A 80 10.39 17.91 0.20
C LEU A 80 10.92 17.12 1.39
N ASP A 81 10.24 17.25 2.52
CA ASP A 81 10.47 16.48 3.74
C ASP A 81 9.48 15.29 3.82
N THR A 82 8.24 15.53 3.42
CA THR A 82 7.15 14.55 3.47
C THR A 82 6.44 14.46 2.12
N LEU A 83 6.29 13.25 1.59
CA LEU A 83 5.54 12.99 0.36
C LEU A 83 4.58 11.82 0.55
N ILE A 84 3.31 12.01 0.20
CA ILE A 84 2.28 10.97 0.33
C ILE A 84 1.71 10.62 -1.06
N LEU A 85 1.95 9.39 -1.47
CA LEU A 85 1.54 8.76 -2.72
C LEU A 85 0.62 7.55 -2.48
N ASP A 86 -0.07 7.50 -1.33
CA ASP A 86 -0.93 6.38 -0.98
C ASP A 86 -2.00 6.12 -2.05
N ARG A 87 -2.15 4.85 -2.43
CA ARG A 87 -3.08 4.31 -3.44
C ARG A 87 -2.84 4.82 -4.86
N VAL A 88 -1.71 5.49 -5.13
CA VAL A 88 -1.33 5.90 -6.48
C VAL A 88 -0.82 4.68 -7.27
N LYS A 89 -1.74 3.99 -7.95
CA LYS A 89 -1.47 2.71 -8.65
C LYS A 89 -0.37 2.79 -9.71
N SER A 90 -0.13 3.99 -10.27
CA SER A 90 0.91 4.22 -11.25
C SER A 90 2.31 4.39 -10.64
N VAL A 91 2.46 4.36 -9.31
CA VAL A 91 3.77 4.37 -8.66
C VAL A 91 4.43 3.00 -8.86
N SER A 92 5.46 3.00 -9.68
CA SER A 92 6.31 1.86 -9.99
C SER A 92 7.65 1.96 -9.25
N ASP A 93 8.45 0.90 -9.34
CA ASP A 93 9.82 0.92 -8.84
C ASP A 93 10.65 2.06 -9.45
N SER A 94 10.42 2.41 -10.73
CA SER A 94 11.10 3.55 -11.37
C SER A 94 10.64 4.88 -10.82
N THR A 95 9.33 5.07 -10.60
CA THR A 95 8.81 6.29 -9.97
C THR A 95 9.41 6.47 -8.58
N PHE A 96 9.43 5.40 -7.78
CA PHE A 96 9.96 5.41 -6.42
C PHE A 96 11.43 5.81 -6.39
N ARG A 97 12.27 5.18 -7.21
CA ARG A 97 13.69 5.53 -7.30
C ARG A 97 13.89 6.97 -7.75
N HIS A 98 13.09 7.44 -8.71
CA HIS A 98 13.16 8.84 -9.17
C HIS A 98 12.83 9.81 -8.03
N VAL A 99 11.77 9.58 -7.27
CA VAL A 99 11.40 10.40 -6.11
C VAL A 99 12.54 10.44 -5.08
N VAL A 100 13.05 9.26 -4.70
CA VAL A 100 14.10 9.12 -3.70
C VAL A 100 15.41 9.80 -4.13
N ASN A 101 15.76 9.73 -5.42
CA ASN A 101 16.99 10.32 -5.94
C ASN A 101 16.90 11.85 -6.13
N GLN A 102 15.70 12.40 -6.34
CA GLN A 102 15.51 13.83 -6.57
C GLN A 102 15.22 14.59 -5.27
N CYS A 103 14.50 13.97 -4.33
CA CYS A 103 14.11 14.58 -3.07
C CYS A 103 15.05 14.14 -1.94
N ASN A 104 16.29 14.63 -1.94
CA ASN A 104 17.32 14.20 -0.98
C ASN A 104 17.04 14.62 0.48
N SER A 105 16.11 15.55 0.70
CA SER A 105 15.66 15.97 2.04
C SER A 105 14.48 15.18 2.58
N LEU A 106 14.01 14.16 1.85
CA LEU A 106 12.80 13.43 2.18
C LEU A 106 13.02 12.52 3.39
N ASN A 107 12.30 12.79 4.47
CA ASN A 107 12.32 11.97 5.69
C ASN A 107 11.16 10.98 5.74
N PHE A 108 10.03 11.31 5.09
CA PHE A 108 8.85 10.43 5.06
C PHE A 108 8.28 10.28 3.64
N LEU A 109 8.06 9.04 3.23
CA LEU A 109 7.38 8.67 1.98
C LEU A 109 6.23 7.69 2.24
N GLY A 110 5.00 8.15 2.06
CA GLY A 110 3.81 7.31 2.05
C GLY A 110 3.58 6.70 0.68
N VAL A 111 3.56 5.38 0.57
CA VAL A 111 3.24 4.66 -0.68
C VAL A 111 2.27 3.52 -0.40
N ALA A 112 1.40 3.67 0.60
CA ALA A 112 0.52 2.58 1.02
C ALA A 112 -0.43 2.15 -0.11
N TYR A 113 -0.65 0.85 -0.27
CA TYR A 113 -1.51 0.24 -1.29
C TYR A 113 -1.10 0.54 -2.75
N CYS A 114 0.19 0.82 -3.00
CA CYS A 114 0.75 0.90 -4.35
C CYS A 114 1.17 -0.51 -4.81
N SER A 115 0.31 -1.16 -5.60
CA SER A 115 0.45 -2.58 -6.00
C SER A 115 1.63 -2.87 -6.92
N SER A 116 2.16 -1.86 -7.63
CA SER A 116 3.25 -2.02 -8.60
C SER A 116 4.65 -1.92 -7.97
N LEU A 117 4.75 -1.61 -6.68
CA LEU A 117 6.03 -1.51 -5.98
C LEU A 117 6.52 -2.89 -5.52
N THR A 118 7.79 -3.18 -5.77
CA THR A 118 8.44 -4.40 -5.36
C THR A 118 9.44 -4.17 -4.22
N TRP A 119 9.85 -5.26 -3.58
CA TRP A 119 10.90 -5.20 -2.54
C TRP A 119 12.22 -4.65 -3.10
N GLY A 120 12.46 -4.81 -4.40
CA GLY A 120 13.64 -4.29 -5.08
C GLY A 120 13.76 -2.76 -5.00
N ALA A 121 12.64 -2.03 -5.03
CA ALA A 121 12.63 -0.59 -4.81
C ALA A 121 12.86 -0.24 -3.33
N ILE A 122 12.16 -0.92 -2.41
CA ILE A 122 12.22 -0.61 -0.98
C ILE A 122 13.60 -0.87 -0.39
N ARG A 123 14.28 -1.96 -0.78
CA ARG A 123 15.61 -2.29 -0.26
C ARG A 123 16.68 -1.25 -0.61
N MET A 124 16.45 -0.44 -1.64
CA MET A 124 17.40 0.57 -2.13
C MET A 124 17.19 1.96 -1.50
N LYS A 125 16.22 2.10 -0.59
CA LYS A 125 15.94 3.39 0.03
C LYS A 125 17.12 3.86 0.92
N PRO A 126 17.34 5.17 1.05
CA PRO A 126 18.24 5.73 2.06
C PRO A 126 17.88 5.29 3.48
N LEU A 127 18.88 5.18 4.36
CA LEU A 127 18.68 4.76 5.74
C LEU A 127 17.80 5.72 6.54
N HIS A 128 17.91 7.03 6.27
CA HIS A 128 17.13 8.07 6.96
C HIS A 128 15.65 8.09 6.53
N LEU A 129 15.32 7.58 5.34
CA LEU A 129 13.97 7.67 4.79
C LEU A 129 13.04 6.64 5.43
N VAL A 130 11.99 7.11 6.10
CA VAL A 130 10.89 6.28 6.58
C VAL A 130 9.88 6.10 5.45
N VAL A 131 9.57 4.85 5.10
CA VAL A 131 8.63 4.52 4.02
C VAL A 131 7.45 3.74 4.60
N ASN A 132 6.23 4.26 4.40
CA ASN A 132 5.02 3.52 4.71
C ASN A 132 4.59 2.68 3.50
N ILE A 133 4.79 1.36 3.59
CA ILE A 133 4.46 0.37 2.56
C ILE A 133 3.21 -0.45 2.88
N HIS A 134 2.35 0.01 3.79
CA HIS A 134 1.14 -0.71 4.19
C HIS A 134 0.32 -1.14 2.96
N GLY A 135 -0.05 -2.42 2.86
CA GLY A 135 -0.83 -2.94 1.72
C GLY A 135 -0.05 -3.09 0.40
N CYS A 136 1.25 -2.81 0.35
CA CYS A 136 2.10 -3.04 -0.82
C CYS A 136 2.63 -4.47 -0.82
N TRP A 137 1.75 -5.43 -1.09
CA TRP A 137 2.07 -6.85 -0.91
C TRP A 137 3.30 -7.32 -1.71
N LYS A 138 3.52 -6.81 -2.94
CA LYS A 138 4.73 -7.10 -3.74
C LYS A 138 6.01 -6.53 -3.11
N ALA A 139 5.88 -5.42 -2.39
CA ALA A 139 6.96 -4.72 -1.70
C ALA A 139 7.37 -5.35 -0.37
N CYS A 140 6.50 -6.15 0.27
CA CYS A 140 6.79 -6.72 1.57
C CYS A 140 7.73 -7.94 1.48
N PHE A 141 8.71 -8.08 2.37
CA PHE A 141 9.52 -9.30 2.52
C PHE A 141 9.37 -9.83 3.95
N PRO A 142 9.43 -11.15 4.19
CA PRO A 142 9.36 -11.68 5.56
C PRO A 142 10.41 -11.02 6.45
N HIS A 143 9.95 -10.42 7.54
CA HIS A 143 10.80 -9.72 8.48
C HIS A 143 10.24 -9.86 9.89
N LYS A 144 11.11 -9.99 10.89
CA LYS A 144 10.76 -10.21 12.30
C LYS A 144 9.85 -9.14 12.92
N THR A 145 9.79 -7.96 12.31
CA THR A 145 8.95 -6.83 12.77
C THR A 145 7.55 -6.82 12.16
N ILE A 146 7.29 -7.62 11.13
CA ILE A 146 5.95 -7.69 10.53
C ILE A 146 5.05 -8.46 11.49
N CYS A 147 3.90 -7.88 11.86
CA CYS A 147 2.95 -8.55 12.75
C CYS A 147 2.12 -9.61 11.99
N PRO A 148 1.53 -10.60 12.71
CA PRO A 148 0.76 -11.67 12.08
C PRO A 148 -0.40 -11.17 11.21
N THR A 149 -1.09 -10.10 11.62
CA THR A 149 -2.19 -9.50 10.86
C THR A 149 -1.72 -8.94 9.53
N THR A 150 -0.55 -8.29 9.49
CA THR A 150 0.05 -7.80 8.23
C THR A 150 0.51 -8.95 7.33
N VAL A 151 1.06 -10.04 7.88
CA VAL A 151 1.35 -11.25 7.08
C VAL A 151 0.07 -11.77 6.44
N ALA A 152 -1.01 -11.86 7.22
CA ALA A 152 -2.28 -12.34 6.72
C ALA A 152 -2.83 -11.46 5.59
N GLU A 153 -2.80 -10.14 5.80
CA GLU A 153 -3.22 -9.15 4.82
C GLU A 153 -2.39 -9.22 3.53
N ILE A 154 -1.06 -9.30 3.62
CA ILE A 154 -0.17 -9.40 2.44
C ILE A 154 -0.55 -10.61 1.58
N GLN A 155 -0.81 -11.75 2.20
CA GLN A 155 -1.19 -12.97 1.49
C GLN A 155 -2.59 -12.86 0.87
N LEU A 156 -3.55 -12.26 1.56
CA LEU A 156 -4.89 -12.01 1.00
C LEU A 156 -4.82 -11.05 -0.18
N LEU A 157 -4.06 -9.97 -0.07
CA LEU A 157 -3.83 -9.02 -1.17
C LEU A 157 -3.13 -9.68 -2.36
N ALA A 158 -2.14 -10.54 -2.11
CA ALA A 158 -1.49 -11.32 -3.16
C ALA A 158 -2.52 -12.21 -3.89
N LEU A 159 -3.37 -12.92 -3.14
CA LEU A 159 -4.40 -13.79 -3.72
C LEU A 159 -5.45 -12.99 -4.51
N GLN A 160 -5.85 -11.81 -4.05
CA GLN A 160 -6.77 -10.94 -4.79
C GLN A 160 -6.20 -10.47 -6.14
N ASP A 161 -4.89 -10.18 -6.20
CA ASP A 161 -4.22 -9.75 -7.44
C ASP A 161 -3.84 -10.95 -8.35
N ALA A 162 -4.07 -12.18 -7.90
CA ALA A 162 -3.75 -13.37 -8.68
C ALA A 162 -4.50 -13.42 -10.02
N HIS A 163 -5.66 -12.76 -10.15
CA HIS A 163 -6.37 -12.65 -11.43
C HIS A 163 -5.54 -11.96 -12.52
N THR A 164 -4.63 -11.04 -12.16
CA THR A 164 -3.79 -10.31 -13.11
C THR A 164 -2.38 -10.89 -13.22
N CYS A 165 -1.85 -11.44 -12.12
CA CYS A 165 -0.47 -11.94 -12.02
C CYS A 165 -0.37 -13.22 -11.15
N TRP A 166 -1.14 -14.27 -11.49
CA TRP A 166 -1.30 -15.48 -10.68
C TRP A 166 0.02 -16.12 -10.22
N ARG A 167 1.03 -16.21 -11.09
CA ARG A 167 2.34 -16.80 -10.76
C ARG A 167 3.07 -15.99 -9.68
N GLU A 168 3.06 -14.67 -9.78
CA GLU A 168 3.71 -13.78 -8.80
C GLU A 168 2.99 -13.81 -7.46
N ALA A 169 1.66 -13.77 -7.50
CA ALA A 169 0.79 -13.87 -6.34
C ALA A 169 1.04 -15.17 -5.56
N ILE A 170 1.04 -16.31 -6.24
CA ILE A 170 1.32 -17.62 -5.65
C ILE A 170 2.75 -17.68 -5.13
N ALA A 171 3.74 -17.23 -5.90
CA ALA A 171 5.12 -17.21 -5.45
C ALA A 171 5.28 -16.41 -4.16
N LYS A 172 4.61 -15.26 -4.05
CA LYS A 172 4.64 -14.42 -2.85
C LYS A 172 3.87 -15.04 -1.69
N PHE A 173 2.73 -15.64 -1.96
CA PHE A 173 1.97 -16.40 -0.96
C PHE A 173 2.84 -17.50 -0.34
N CYS A 174 3.58 -18.23 -1.17
CA CYS A 174 4.54 -19.25 -0.76
C CYS A 174 5.72 -18.72 0.07
N VAL A 175 6.11 -17.45 -0.09
CA VAL A 175 7.20 -16.83 0.69
C VAL A 175 6.82 -16.71 2.17
N TYR A 176 5.53 -16.57 2.47
CA TYR A 176 5.02 -16.46 3.85
C TYR A 176 4.47 -17.79 4.39
N ILE A 177 4.80 -18.92 3.75
CA ILE A 177 4.41 -20.26 4.18
C ILE A 177 5.61 -21.00 4.78
N LEU A 178 5.39 -21.71 5.89
CA LEU A 178 6.40 -22.62 6.45
C LEU A 178 6.90 -23.63 5.40
N PRO A 179 8.20 -23.97 5.36
CA PRO A 179 8.75 -24.89 4.35
C PRO A 179 8.02 -26.23 4.23
N SER A 180 7.62 -26.83 5.34
CA SER A 180 6.85 -28.08 5.37
C SER A 180 5.48 -27.93 4.70
N PHE A 181 4.79 -26.81 4.96
CA PHE A 181 3.53 -26.50 4.30
C PHE A 181 3.74 -26.07 2.84
N ARG A 182 4.87 -25.44 2.50
CA ARG A 182 5.22 -25.04 1.14
C ARG A 182 5.39 -26.25 0.23
N ALA A 183 6.09 -27.29 0.70
CA ALA A 183 6.27 -28.52 -0.08
C ALA A 183 4.93 -29.17 -0.40
N LEU A 184 4.08 -29.37 0.62
CA LEU A 184 2.72 -29.88 0.47
C LEU A 184 1.86 -28.99 -0.46
N PHE A 185 2.01 -27.67 -0.35
CA PHE A 185 1.28 -26.72 -1.18
C PHE A 185 1.71 -26.79 -2.65
N LEU A 186 3.02 -26.85 -2.93
CA LEU A 186 3.56 -27.00 -4.28
C LEU A 186 3.24 -28.36 -4.90
N GLU A 187 3.30 -29.43 -4.12
CA GLU A 187 2.90 -30.77 -4.55
C GLU A 187 1.44 -30.80 -4.98
N ARG A 188 0.55 -30.16 -4.19
CA ARG A 188 -0.87 -29.99 -4.55
C ARG A 188 -1.07 -29.14 -5.80
N LEU A 189 -0.29 -28.06 -5.96
CA LEU A 189 -0.29 -27.23 -7.19
C LEU A 189 0.10 -28.01 -8.44
N ASN A 190 1.06 -28.92 -8.34
CA ASN A 190 1.54 -29.68 -9.48
C ASN A 190 0.66 -30.90 -9.81
N SER A 191 -0.07 -31.45 -8.84
CA SER A 191 -0.84 -32.69 -8.98
C SER A 191 -2.31 -32.51 -9.39
N SER A 192 -2.84 -31.29 -9.44
CA SER A 192 -4.26 -31.05 -9.73
C SER A 192 -4.49 -30.08 -10.89
N GLY A 193 -4.92 -30.63 -12.03
CA GLY A 193 -5.56 -29.87 -13.12
C GLY A 193 -7.02 -29.48 -12.82
N GLU A 194 -7.62 -30.04 -11.78
CA GLU A 194 -8.98 -29.73 -11.32
C GLU A 194 -9.09 -29.75 -9.78
N HIS A 195 -9.94 -28.87 -9.26
CA HIS A 195 -10.43 -28.75 -7.88
C HIS A 195 -9.46 -28.25 -6.78
N PHE A 196 -9.08 -26.97 -6.91
CA PHE A 196 -8.78 -26.09 -5.78
C PHE A 196 -10.06 -25.44 -5.23
N GLU A 197 -11.09 -26.17 -4.80
CA GLU A 197 -12.27 -25.46 -4.29
C GLU A 197 -11.91 -24.57 -3.09
N SER A 198 -11.16 -25.08 -2.10
CA SER A 198 -10.86 -24.31 -0.89
C SER A 198 -9.95 -23.09 -1.11
N TYR A 199 -8.97 -23.17 -2.02
CA TYR A 199 -8.01 -22.08 -2.33
C TYR A 199 -8.38 -21.27 -3.57
N GLY A 200 -9.02 -21.88 -4.57
CA GLY A 200 -9.66 -21.18 -5.68
C GLY A 200 -10.70 -20.20 -5.18
N ASN A 201 -11.44 -20.57 -4.11
CA ASN A 201 -12.32 -19.65 -3.39
C ASN A 201 -11.59 -18.46 -2.76
N LEU A 202 -10.34 -18.64 -2.31
CA LEU A 202 -9.50 -17.55 -1.78
C LEU A 202 -8.93 -16.68 -2.91
N ILE A 203 -8.60 -17.28 -4.05
CA ILE A 203 -8.14 -16.59 -5.27
C ILE A 203 -9.29 -15.75 -5.84
N SER A 204 -10.52 -16.24 -5.84
CA SER A 204 -11.73 -15.53 -6.28
C SER A 204 -12.32 -14.60 -5.21
N CYS A 205 -11.50 -14.03 -4.34
CA CYS A 205 -11.95 -13.13 -3.28
C CYS A 205 -12.12 -11.71 -3.80
N HIS A 206 -13.31 -11.13 -3.67
CA HIS A 206 -13.56 -9.72 -3.97
C HIS A 206 -13.18 -8.81 -2.79
N SER A 207 -13.44 -9.25 -1.56
CA SER A 207 -13.11 -8.48 -0.35
C SER A 207 -12.92 -9.41 0.84
N PHE A 208 -12.03 -9.04 1.76
CA PHE A 208 -11.79 -9.79 2.98
C PHE A 208 -11.86 -8.88 4.22
N GLY A 209 -12.08 -9.51 5.37
CA GLY A 209 -11.97 -8.88 6.69
C GLY A 209 -11.29 -9.84 7.66
N ILE A 210 -10.32 -9.33 8.41
CA ILE A 210 -9.72 -10.04 9.55
C ILE A 210 -10.56 -9.64 10.77
N HIS A 211 -11.28 -10.59 11.36
CA HIS A 211 -12.28 -10.31 12.40
C HIS A 211 -11.76 -10.52 13.80
N GLU A 212 -10.91 -11.52 14.00
CA GLU A 212 -10.44 -11.86 15.33
C GLU A 212 -8.99 -12.33 15.27
N PHE A 213 -8.26 -11.93 16.30
CA PHE A 213 -6.86 -12.21 16.51
C PHE A 213 -6.72 -12.84 17.90
N ARG A 214 -6.22 -14.08 17.97
CA ARG A 214 -5.90 -14.75 19.23
C ARG A 214 -4.48 -15.24 19.22
N VAL A 215 -3.72 -14.91 20.27
CA VAL A 215 -2.39 -15.49 20.49
C VAL A 215 -2.56 -16.73 21.37
N VAL A 216 -2.05 -17.87 20.88
CA VAL A 216 -2.09 -19.15 21.59
C VAL A 216 -0.67 -19.69 21.65
N GLY A 217 0.03 -19.40 22.75
CA GLY A 217 1.44 -19.74 22.92
C GLY A 217 2.33 -19.09 21.85
N ALA A 218 3.09 -19.90 21.11
CA ALA A 218 3.95 -19.44 20.01
C ALA A 218 3.22 -19.26 18.66
N CYS A 219 1.90 -19.45 18.66
CA CYS A 219 1.05 -19.37 17.48
C CYS A 219 0.09 -18.18 17.57
N CYS A 220 -0.32 -17.71 16.40
CA CYS A 220 -1.36 -16.72 16.24
C CYS A 220 -2.47 -17.32 15.37
N LEU A 221 -3.71 -17.19 15.84
CA LEU A 221 -4.91 -17.55 15.10
C LEU A 221 -5.54 -16.27 14.55
N LEU A 222 -5.77 -16.23 13.24
CA LEU A 222 -6.50 -15.17 12.58
C LEU A 222 -7.75 -15.72 11.92
N PHE A 223 -8.89 -15.14 12.27
CA PHE A 223 -10.16 -15.49 11.68
C PHE A 223 -10.47 -14.53 10.55
N VAL A 224 -10.49 -15.07 9.33
CA VAL A 224 -10.63 -14.32 8.09
C VAL A 224 -11.99 -14.63 7.48
N LYS A 225 -12.76 -13.58 7.20
CA LYS A 225 -13.98 -13.65 6.42
C LYS A 225 -13.67 -13.18 5.01
N VAL A 226 -14.07 -13.97 4.03
CA VAL A 226 -13.78 -13.76 2.61
C VAL A 226 -15.13 -13.71 1.91
N ARG A 227 -15.38 -12.64 1.15
CA ARG A 227 -16.51 -12.56 0.23
C ARG A 227 -16.00 -12.92 -1.16
N CYS A 228 -16.54 -14.00 -1.70
CA CYS A 228 -16.15 -14.55 -2.99
C CYS A 228 -17.00 -13.93 -4.12
N MET A 229 -16.57 -14.14 -5.37
CA MET A 229 -17.23 -13.60 -6.57
C MET A 229 -18.67 -14.13 -6.77
N ASP A 230 -18.95 -15.34 -6.30
CA ASP A 230 -20.29 -15.95 -6.25
C ASP A 230 -21.22 -15.30 -5.20
N GLY A 231 -20.75 -14.28 -4.48
CA GLY A 231 -21.45 -13.64 -3.38
C GLY A 231 -21.41 -14.42 -2.07
N ALA A 232 -20.90 -15.66 -2.07
CA ALA A 232 -20.79 -16.48 -0.88
C ALA A 232 -19.80 -15.88 0.11
N ILE A 233 -20.12 -16.00 1.38
CA ILE A 233 -19.26 -15.61 2.49
C ILE A 233 -18.63 -16.88 3.05
N ARG A 234 -17.31 -16.98 2.94
CA ARG A 234 -16.52 -18.09 3.46
C ARG A 234 -15.69 -17.62 4.65
N ARG A 235 -15.50 -18.50 5.63
CA ARG A 235 -14.72 -18.22 6.85
C ARG A 235 -13.53 -19.15 6.90
N TYR A 236 -12.39 -18.60 7.27
CA TYR A 236 -11.12 -19.33 7.38
C TYR A 236 -10.45 -19.03 8.71
N CYS A 237 -9.75 -20.01 9.26
CA CYS A 237 -8.82 -19.85 10.36
C CYS A 237 -7.41 -20.00 9.83
N TRP A 238 -6.62 -18.94 9.92
CA TRP A 238 -5.21 -18.91 9.58
C TRP A 238 -4.41 -19.11 10.85
N VAL A 239 -3.59 -20.15 10.85
CA VAL A 239 -2.64 -20.42 11.92
C VAL A 239 -1.29 -19.91 11.46
N LEU A 240 -0.76 -18.93 12.18
CA LEU A 240 0.57 -18.38 11.96
C LEU A 240 1.48 -18.79 13.11
N SER A 241 2.74 -19.05 12.80
CA SER A 241 3.76 -19.40 13.78
C SER A 241 5.06 -18.70 13.44
N LYS A 242 5.87 -18.40 14.47
CA LYS A 242 7.23 -17.91 14.24
C LYS A 242 8.13 -19.03 13.75
N GLN A 243 9.00 -18.72 12.79
CA GLN A 243 10.05 -19.64 12.38
C GLN A 243 11.13 -19.75 13.44
N VAL A 244 11.57 -20.98 13.71
CA VAL A 244 12.50 -21.30 14.80
C VAL A 244 13.94 -21.56 14.33
N ARG A 245 14.19 -21.68 13.02
CA ARG A 245 15.52 -22.04 12.47
C ARG A 245 15.76 -21.40 11.12
N GLY A 246 16.99 -21.01 10.81
CA GLY A 246 17.41 -20.50 9.49
C GLY A 246 17.37 -18.98 9.34
N SER A 247 17.56 -18.49 8.11
CA SER A 247 17.68 -17.05 7.80
C SER A 247 16.42 -16.21 8.08
N LEU A 248 15.29 -16.86 8.32
CA LEU A 248 13.99 -16.24 8.57
C LEU A 248 13.51 -16.51 10.01
N THR A 249 14.41 -16.87 10.93
CA THR A 249 14.10 -17.03 12.36
C THR A 249 13.36 -15.79 12.90
N ASP A 250 12.37 -16.03 13.76
CA ASP A 250 11.43 -15.05 14.32
C ASP A 250 10.45 -14.39 13.35
N CYS A 251 10.52 -14.68 12.05
CA CYS A 251 9.51 -14.23 11.10
C CYS A 251 8.20 -15.01 11.27
N TRP A 252 7.07 -14.31 11.16
CA TRP A 252 5.76 -14.94 11.13
C TRP A 252 5.49 -15.59 9.76
N MET A 253 5.03 -16.83 9.80
CA MET A 253 4.64 -17.59 8.61
C MET A 253 3.33 -18.32 8.85
N VAL A 254 2.57 -18.55 7.78
CA VAL A 254 1.41 -19.41 7.79
C VAL A 254 1.85 -20.86 7.90
N SER A 255 1.38 -21.52 8.95
CA SER A 255 1.55 -22.95 9.17
C SER A 255 0.37 -23.75 8.65
N ARG A 256 -0.85 -23.19 8.73
CA ARG A 256 -2.08 -23.86 8.30
C ARG A 256 -3.18 -22.86 7.94
N ILE A 257 -4.03 -23.21 6.98
CA ILE A 257 -5.30 -22.53 6.70
C ILE A 257 -6.40 -23.57 6.72
N ASN A 258 -7.40 -23.37 7.56
CA ASN A 258 -8.58 -24.23 7.64
C ASN A 258 -9.82 -23.44 7.22
N GLN A 259 -10.62 -23.97 6.31
CA GLN A 259 -11.97 -23.46 6.08
C GLN A 259 -12.86 -23.87 7.25
N LEU A 260 -13.67 -22.94 7.74
CA LEU A 260 -14.56 -23.16 8.88
C LEU A 260 -15.99 -23.41 8.38
N SER A 261 -16.75 -24.20 9.15
CA SER A 261 -18.16 -24.42 8.88
C SER A 261 -18.94 -23.08 8.84
N PRO A 262 -19.91 -22.91 7.92
CA PRO A 262 -20.77 -21.73 7.89
C PRO A 262 -21.52 -21.47 9.21
N SER A 263 -21.78 -22.54 9.98
CA SER A 263 -22.50 -22.49 11.27
C SER A 263 -21.66 -21.97 12.44
N LEU A 264 -20.34 -21.84 12.30
CA LEU A 264 -19.49 -21.34 13.37
C LEU A 264 -19.65 -19.81 13.49
N THR A 265 -20.23 -19.35 14.60
CA THR A 265 -20.24 -17.93 15.01
C THR A 265 -19.04 -17.66 15.92
N PHE A 266 -18.32 -16.58 15.63
CA PHE A 266 -17.24 -16.06 16.48
C PHE A 266 -17.81 -15.12 17.54
#